data_AF-A0A495QR21-F1
#
_entry.id   AF-A0A495QR21-F1
#
_cell.length_a   1.000
_cell.length_b   1.000
_cell.length_c   1.000
_cell.angle_alpha   90.00
_cell.angle_beta   90.00
_cell.angle_gamma   90.00
#
_symmetry.space_group_name_H-M   'P 1'
#
loop_
_entity.id
_entity.type
_entity.pdbx_description
1 polymer ?
#
loop_
_entity_poly.entity_id
_entity_poly.type
_entity_poly.pdbx_seq_one_letter_code
_entity_poly.pdbx_strand_id
1 'polypeptide(L)'
;MTPTQDDPDTDRTEYTQEDFAIGDTVIDREQDDSEHVAVVVNRPPMAAKDWEAYRVDGEAVTVADDNPDYDPTANVVVVIYPEDLEEWGIEWDGDDPIVLADAPTGIAYAFPPSRLEPVGTYSPDEESDTPDDPSQATDTGDGSTGDDATTEPASDAADDESRSQERLESIAAVVEELNVDDVTVDSLREVVIVEKLGEPYDIDIDGSVDADDLLAQRLEDAVAEQLGS
;
A
#
# COMPACT_ATOMS: atom_id res chain seq x y z
N MET A 1 -3.21 -37.85 -24.09
CA MET A 1 -2.47 -37.63 -22.82
C MET A 1 -2.44 -36.13 -22.65
N THR A 2 -3.43 -35.60 -21.97
CA THR A 2 -3.47 -34.20 -21.53
C THR A 2 -2.76 -34.18 -20.18
N PRO A 3 -1.77 -33.31 -19.93
CA PRO A 3 -1.23 -33.18 -18.59
C PRO A 3 -2.37 -32.74 -17.66
N THR A 4 -2.46 -33.41 -16.52
CA THR A 4 -3.34 -32.98 -15.42
C THR A 4 -2.83 -31.62 -14.99
N GLN A 5 -3.70 -30.63 -15.06
CA GLN A 5 -3.51 -29.34 -14.41
C GLN A 5 -3.55 -29.65 -12.91
N ASP A 6 -2.44 -29.38 -12.24
CA ASP A 6 -2.31 -29.43 -10.79
C ASP A 6 -3.28 -28.36 -10.26
N ASP A 7 -4.43 -28.78 -9.74
CA ASP A 7 -5.25 -27.90 -8.91
C ASP A 7 -4.38 -27.50 -7.70
N PRO A 8 -4.21 -26.21 -7.37
CA PRO A 8 -3.46 -25.84 -6.17
C PRO A 8 -4.19 -26.45 -4.98
N ASP A 9 -3.52 -27.34 -4.24
CA ASP A 9 -3.98 -27.93 -2.98
C ASP A 9 -4.25 -26.80 -1.95
N THR A 10 -5.42 -26.17 -2.04
CA THR A 10 -5.87 -25.07 -1.16
C THR A 10 -6.11 -25.56 0.28
N ASP A 11 -6.03 -26.87 0.52
CA ASP A 11 -6.21 -27.50 1.85
C ASP A 11 -4.86 -27.85 2.52
N ARG A 12 -3.72 -27.47 1.94
CA ARG A 12 -2.41 -27.75 2.54
C ARG A 12 -2.25 -26.94 3.82
N THR A 13 -2.27 -27.61 4.96
CA THR A 13 -2.09 -27.02 6.30
C THR A 13 -0.62 -27.03 6.77
N GLU A 14 0.25 -27.70 6.02
CA GLU A 14 1.68 -27.84 6.34
C GLU A 14 2.52 -27.16 5.26
N TYR A 15 2.82 -25.88 5.48
CA TYR A 15 3.81 -25.13 4.72
C TYR A 15 5.15 -25.08 5.47
N THR A 16 6.23 -25.08 4.71
CA THR A 16 7.59 -24.81 5.18
C THR A 16 8.11 -23.54 4.52
N GLN A 17 9.22 -22.98 5.02
CA GLN A 17 9.82 -21.77 4.45
C GLN A 17 10.19 -21.94 2.95
N GLU A 18 10.46 -23.17 2.52
CA GLU A 18 10.81 -23.49 1.12
C GLU A 18 9.61 -23.39 0.17
N ASP A 19 8.37 -23.44 0.69
CA ASP A 19 7.15 -23.32 -0.10
C ASP A 19 6.82 -21.87 -0.49
N PHE A 20 7.53 -20.87 0.07
CA PHE A 20 7.37 -19.45 -0.25
C PHE A 20 8.55 -18.96 -1.08
N ALA A 21 8.31 -18.19 -2.13
CA ALA A 21 9.32 -17.45 -2.87
C ALA A 21 9.36 -15.97 -2.43
N ILE A 22 10.43 -15.27 -2.80
CA ILE A 22 10.45 -13.81 -2.69
C ILE A 22 9.46 -13.26 -3.72
N GLY A 23 8.66 -12.28 -3.31
CA GLY A 23 7.58 -11.73 -4.12
C GLY A 23 6.28 -12.51 -4.06
N ASP A 24 6.17 -13.65 -3.34
CA ASP A 24 4.86 -14.29 -3.15
C ASP A 24 3.95 -13.42 -2.28
N THR A 25 2.67 -13.32 -2.65
CA THR A 25 1.65 -12.71 -1.79
C THR A 25 1.02 -13.75 -0.88
N VAL A 26 0.85 -13.41 0.38
CA VAL A 26 0.35 -14.29 1.44
C VAL A 26 -0.70 -13.60 2.30
N ILE A 27 -1.59 -14.38 2.90
CA ILE A 27 -2.49 -13.94 3.98
C ILE A 27 -2.19 -14.68 5.26
N ASP A 28 -2.51 -14.07 6.40
CA ASP A 28 -2.47 -14.72 7.72
C ASP A 28 -3.72 -15.62 7.88
N ARG A 29 -3.51 -16.92 8.07
CA ARG A 29 -4.59 -17.92 8.21
C ARG A 29 -5.34 -17.83 9.53
N GLU A 30 -4.73 -17.19 10.53
CA GLU A 30 -5.34 -17.03 11.85
C GLU A 30 -6.11 -15.70 11.97
N GLN A 31 -6.01 -14.83 10.97
CA GLN A 31 -6.83 -13.63 10.87
C GLN A 31 -8.04 -13.91 9.98
N ASP A 32 -9.23 -13.49 10.41
CA ASP A 32 -10.46 -13.64 9.62
C ASP A 32 -10.54 -12.63 8.45
N ASP A 33 -9.54 -11.76 8.31
CA ASP A 33 -9.47 -10.70 7.31
C ASP A 33 -8.57 -11.11 6.14
N SER A 34 -9.15 -11.83 5.17
CA SER A 34 -8.46 -12.23 3.93
C SER A 34 -8.08 -11.06 3.01
N GLU A 35 -8.48 -9.84 3.38
CA GLU A 35 -8.22 -8.60 2.64
C GLU A 35 -6.79 -8.07 2.91
N HIS A 36 -6.16 -8.46 4.01
CA HIS A 36 -4.80 -8.03 4.36
C HIS A 36 -3.75 -8.94 3.73
N VAL A 37 -3.50 -8.69 2.44
CA VAL A 37 -2.45 -9.39 1.68
C VAL A 37 -1.09 -8.76 1.96
N ALA A 38 -0.13 -9.57 2.40
CA ALA A 38 1.27 -9.17 2.58
C ALA A 38 2.14 -9.80 1.49
N VAL A 39 3.31 -9.21 1.22
CA VAL A 39 4.30 -9.77 0.27
C VAL A 39 5.52 -10.31 1.00
N VAL A 40 6.00 -11.47 0.58
CA VAL A 40 7.22 -12.11 1.10
C VAL A 40 8.46 -11.37 0.58
N VAL A 41 9.14 -10.67 1.48
CA VAL A 41 10.32 -9.85 1.14
C VAL A 41 11.64 -10.48 1.54
N ASN A 42 11.63 -11.46 2.47
CA ASN A 42 12.84 -12.15 2.89
C ASN A 42 12.55 -13.54 3.50
N ARG A 43 13.52 -14.46 3.39
CA ARG A 43 13.46 -15.83 3.95
C ARG A 43 14.76 -16.17 4.68
N PRO A 44 15.00 -15.54 5.84
CA PRO A 44 16.21 -15.78 6.62
C PRO A 44 16.22 -17.22 7.15
N PRO A 45 17.35 -17.95 7.11
CA PRO A 45 17.44 -19.32 7.62
C PRO A 45 17.55 -19.32 9.17
N MET A 46 16.58 -18.71 9.85
CA MET A 46 16.57 -18.46 11.29
C MET A 46 15.20 -18.82 11.88
N ALA A 47 15.23 -19.56 12.99
CA ALA A 47 14.02 -20.01 13.69
C ALA A 47 13.33 -18.87 14.45
N ALA A 48 12.03 -18.96 14.66
CA ALA A 48 11.23 -17.95 15.37
C ALA A 48 11.75 -17.61 16.78
N LYS A 49 12.32 -18.58 17.50
CA LYS A 49 12.93 -18.34 18.82
C LYS A 49 14.26 -17.58 18.78
N ASP A 50 14.92 -17.56 17.63
CA ASP A 50 16.23 -16.95 17.42
C ASP A 50 16.11 -15.60 16.68
N TRP A 51 14.97 -15.33 16.04
CA TRP A 51 14.68 -14.08 15.34
C TRP A 51 14.23 -12.98 16.31
N GLU A 52 15.02 -11.90 16.43
CA GLU A 52 14.67 -10.71 17.21
C GLU A 52 13.63 -9.87 16.44
N ALA A 53 12.39 -9.78 16.94
CA ALA A 53 11.34 -8.98 16.32
C ALA A 53 11.49 -7.49 16.66
N TYR A 54 11.70 -7.18 17.93
CA TYR A 54 11.94 -5.83 18.43
C TYR A 54 12.69 -5.88 19.76
N ARG A 55 13.03 -4.70 20.31
CA ARG A 55 13.67 -4.59 21.61
C ARG A 55 12.86 -3.72 22.56
N VAL A 56 12.68 -4.17 23.79
CA VAL A 56 12.02 -3.43 24.88
C VAL A 56 13.03 -3.24 26.00
N ASP A 57 13.24 -2.00 26.44
CA ASP A 57 14.21 -1.65 27.49
C ASP A 57 15.65 -2.18 27.23
N GLY A 58 16.01 -2.38 25.96
CA GLY A 58 17.30 -2.92 25.54
C GLY A 58 17.41 -4.46 25.56
N GLU A 59 16.34 -5.16 25.93
CA GLU A 59 16.21 -6.61 25.83
C GLU A 59 15.54 -7.00 24.51
N ALA A 60 16.06 -8.01 23.82
CA ALA A 60 15.47 -8.49 22.58
C ALA A 60 14.26 -9.38 22.85
N VAL A 61 13.15 -9.06 22.20
CA VAL A 61 11.94 -9.89 22.16
C VAL A 61 11.97 -10.65 20.85
N THR A 62 11.90 -11.98 20.92
CA THR A 62 11.91 -12.83 19.75
C THR A 62 10.50 -13.12 19.28
N VAL A 63 10.35 -13.55 18.03
CA VAL A 63 9.04 -13.86 17.44
C VAL A 63 8.29 -14.89 18.29
N ALA A 64 8.98 -15.94 18.74
CA ALA A 64 8.36 -16.97 19.58
C ALA A 64 8.13 -16.54 21.03
N ASP A 65 8.81 -15.50 21.53
CA ASP A 65 8.57 -14.97 22.88
C ASP A 65 7.30 -14.12 22.92
N ASP A 66 7.12 -13.27 21.92
CA ASP A 66 5.90 -12.47 21.74
C ASP A 66 4.69 -13.32 21.33
N ASN A 67 4.92 -14.36 20.51
CA ASN A 67 3.89 -15.24 19.97
C ASN A 67 4.11 -16.69 20.47
N PRO A 68 3.71 -17.03 21.70
CA PRO A 68 4.02 -18.32 22.33
C PRO A 68 3.33 -19.52 21.68
N ASP A 69 2.28 -19.30 20.88
CA ASP A 69 1.59 -20.35 20.12
C ASP A 69 2.32 -20.73 18.83
N TYR A 70 3.32 -19.93 18.40
CA TYR A 70 4.14 -20.27 17.23
C TYR A 70 5.09 -21.42 17.52
N ASP A 71 5.36 -22.24 16.49
CA ASP A 71 6.43 -23.21 16.60
C ASP A 71 7.78 -22.49 16.72
N PRO A 72 8.50 -22.60 17.85
CA PRO A 72 9.73 -21.85 18.07
C PRO A 72 10.89 -22.33 17.18
N THR A 73 10.74 -23.49 16.52
CA THR A 73 11.79 -24.11 15.69
C THR A 73 11.61 -23.88 14.20
N ALA A 74 10.43 -23.41 13.78
CA ALA A 74 10.14 -23.07 12.39
C ALA A 74 10.94 -21.83 11.96
N ASN A 75 11.56 -21.89 10.78
CA ASN A 75 12.23 -20.74 10.19
C ASN A 75 11.21 -19.69 9.79
N VAL A 76 11.46 -18.42 10.10
CA VAL A 76 10.51 -17.34 9.82
C VAL A 76 10.49 -16.95 8.33
N VAL A 77 9.32 -16.60 7.83
CA VAL A 77 9.12 -15.90 6.56
C VAL A 77 8.86 -14.43 6.90
N VAL A 78 9.59 -13.52 6.24
CA VAL A 78 9.46 -12.09 6.49
C VAL A 78 8.62 -11.46 5.39
N VAL A 79 7.59 -10.73 5.80
CA VAL A 79 6.62 -10.09 4.93
C VAL A 79 6.53 -8.60 5.24
N ILE A 80 6.11 -7.81 4.25
CA ILE A 80 5.74 -6.39 4.39
C ILE A 80 4.39 -6.22 3.66
N TYR A 81 3.53 -5.33 4.12
CA TYR A 81 2.31 -5.00 3.39
C TYR A 81 2.63 -4.07 2.21
N PRO A 82 2.02 -4.24 1.03
CA PRO A 82 2.25 -3.34 -0.10
C PRO A 82 2.09 -1.86 0.26
N GLU A 83 1.06 -1.54 1.07
CA GLU A 83 0.82 -0.18 1.57
C GLU A 83 2.01 0.40 2.36
N ASP A 84 2.74 -0.41 3.13
CA ASP A 84 3.96 0.02 3.82
C ASP A 84 5.15 0.20 2.85
N LEU A 85 5.23 -0.58 1.77
CA LEU A 85 6.28 -0.37 0.76
C LEU A 85 6.08 0.98 0.05
N GLU A 86 4.83 1.28 -0.29
CA GLU A 86 4.42 2.53 -0.93
C GLU A 86 4.57 3.73 0.01
N GLU A 87 4.08 3.64 1.25
CA GLU A 87 4.17 4.69 2.27
C GLU A 87 5.63 5.10 2.51
N TRP A 88 6.54 4.13 2.53
CA TRP A 88 7.96 4.37 2.79
C TRP A 88 8.79 4.62 1.52
N GLY A 89 8.16 4.67 0.34
CA GLY A 89 8.81 4.93 -0.94
C GLY A 89 9.86 3.88 -1.31
N ILE A 90 9.65 2.62 -0.90
CA ILE A 90 10.58 1.53 -1.16
C ILE A 90 10.34 0.99 -2.57
N GLU A 91 11.15 1.46 -3.53
CA GLU A 91 11.17 0.93 -4.90
C GLU A 91 11.72 -0.51 -4.90
N TRP A 92 10.82 -1.50 -4.98
CA TRP A 92 11.18 -2.91 -4.96
C TRP A 92 10.41 -3.73 -5.99
N ASP A 93 11.15 -4.39 -6.89
CA ASP A 93 10.59 -5.12 -8.04
C ASP A 93 10.05 -6.53 -7.72
N GLY A 94 10.14 -6.99 -6.46
CA GLY A 94 9.62 -8.31 -6.06
C GLY A 94 10.56 -9.51 -6.22
N ASP A 95 11.73 -9.35 -6.84
CA ASP A 95 12.61 -10.50 -7.20
C ASP A 95 13.73 -10.77 -6.18
N ASP A 96 14.40 -9.71 -5.71
CA ASP A 96 15.53 -9.80 -4.77
C ASP A 96 15.08 -9.61 -3.31
N PRO A 97 15.67 -10.31 -2.32
CA PRO A 97 15.29 -10.12 -0.92
C PRO A 97 15.65 -8.72 -0.40
N ILE A 98 14.72 -8.06 0.30
CA ILE A 98 14.97 -6.77 0.95
C ILE A 98 15.93 -6.96 2.13
N VAL A 99 16.98 -6.13 2.19
CA VAL A 99 17.91 -6.10 3.32
C VAL A 99 17.25 -5.38 4.50
N LEU A 100 16.78 -6.15 5.48
CA LEU A 100 16.03 -5.60 6.63
C LEU A 100 16.81 -4.63 7.51
N ALA A 101 18.14 -4.59 7.40
CA ALA A 101 18.96 -3.60 8.12
C ALA A 101 18.84 -2.18 7.53
N ASP A 102 18.44 -2.09 6.25
CA ASP A 102 18.25 -0.83 5.52
C ASP A 102 16.75 -0.46 5.45
N ALA A 103 15.85 -1.38 5.79
CA ALA A 103 14.41 -1.11 5.89
C ALA A 103 14.07 -0.36 7.19
N PRO A 104 13.04 0.50 7.18
CA PRO A 104 12.56 1.16 8.38
C PRO A 104 12.09 0.14 9.42
N THR A 105 12.27 0.48 10.70
CA THR A 105 11.88 -0.42 11.80
C THR A 105 10.36 -0.40 11.96
N GLY A 106 9.74 -1.58 12.03
CA GLY A 106 8.32 -1.73 12.35
C GLY A 106 7.42 -2.06 11.16
N ILE A 107 7.92 -2.02 9.92
CA ILE A 107 7.14 -2.36 8.73
C ILE A 107 7.26 -3.84 8.32
N ALA A 108 8.33 -4.51 8.77
CA ALA A 108 8.59 -5.91 8.43
C ALA A 108 8.11 -6.84 9.54
N TYR A 109 7.27 -7.80 9.16
CA TYR A 109 6.68 -8.79 10.04
C TYR A 109 7.26 -10.18 9.76
N ALA A 110 7.43 -10.99 10.79
CA ALA A 110 8.03 -12.31 10.68
C ALA A 110 7.08 -13.39 11.23
N PHE A 111 6.74 -14.36 10.38
CA PHE A 111 5.77 -15.41 10.70
C PHE A 111 6.35 -16.81 10.49
N PRO A 112 5.94 -17.82 11.28
CA PRO A 112 6.17 -19.21 10.92
C PRO A 112 5.36 -19.56 9.66
N PRO A 113 5.90 -20.39 8.74
CA PRO A 113 5.24 -20.84 7.52
C PRO A 113 3.81 -21.35 7.68
N SER A 114 3.52 -22.04 8.80
CA SER A 114 2.20 -22.61 9.09
C SER A 114 1.09 -21.57 9.22
N ARG A 115 1.44 -20.31 9.52
CA ARG A 115 0.50 -19.21 9.69
C ARG A 115 0.20 -18.48 8.39
N LEU A 116 0.97 -18.72 7.34
CA LEU A 116 0.81 -18.05 6.05
C LEU A 116 0.12 -18.97 5.05
N GLU A 117 -0.76 -18.40 4.24
CA GLU A 117 -1.33 -19.04 3.07
C GLU A 117 -0.94 -18.25 1.82
N PRO A 118 -0.28 -18.89 0.83
CA PRO A 118 0.05 -18.23 -0.42
C PRO A 118 -1.22 -18.00 -1.25
N VAL A 119 -1.41 -16.76 -1.70
CA VAL A 119 -2.59 -16.34 -2.47
C VAL A 119 -2.26 -15.83 -3.87
N GLY A 120 -0.97 -15.68 -4.19
CA GLY A 120 -0.53 -15.18 -5.50
C GLY A 120 0.93 -14.75 -5.54
N THR A 121 1.24 -13.86 -6.47
CA THR A 121 2.55 -13.24 -6.63
C THR A 121 2.36 -11.73 -6.74
N TYR A 122 3.27 -10.99 -6.12
CA TYR A 122 3.28 -9.54 -6.08
C TYR A 122 3.70 -9.00 -7.43
N SER A 123 2.88 -8.09 -7.96
CA SER A 123 3.15 -7.31 -9.15
C SER A 123 3.05 -5.84 -8.76
N PRO A 124 4.16 -5.08 -8.69
CA PRO A 124 4.13 -3.67 -8.29
C PRO A 124 3.35 -2.78 -9.29
N ASP A 125 3.11 -3.27 -10.51
CA ASP A 125 2.32 -2.59 -11.55
C ASP A 125 0.83 -2.99 -11.59
N GLU A 126 0.41 -3.97 -10.78
CA GLU A 126 -1.03 -4.29 -10.64
C GLU A 126 -1.59 -3.42 -9.52
N GLU A 127 -2.32 -2.36 -9.91
CA GLU A 127 -3.16 -1.58 -8.99
C GLU A 127 -4.00 -2.57 -8.16
N SER A 128 -3.88 -2.49 -6.84
CA SER A 128 -4.65 -3.29 -5.88
C SER A 128 -6.14 -3.28 -6.26
N ASP A 129 -6.60 -4.35 -6.91
CA ASP A 129 -8.01 -4.60 -7.23
C ASP A 129 -8.70 -4.92 -5.89
N THR A 130 -9.02 -3.85 -5.17
CA THR A 130 -9.98 -3.90 -4.07
C THR A 130 -11.27 -4.48 -4.65
N PRO A 131 -11.82 -5.57 -4.10
CA PRO A 131 -13.07 -6.10 -4.59
C PRO A 131 -14.16 -5.05 -4.39
N ASP A 132 -14.60 -4.46 -5.50
CA ASP A 132 -15.79 -3.63 -5.65
C ASP A 132 -16.96 -4.34 -4.95
N ASP A 133 -17.40 -3.81 -3.79
CA ASP A 133 -18.57 -4.27 -3.07
C ASP A 133 -19.80 -4.20 -3.99
N PRO A 134 -20.34 -5.34 -4.48
CA PRO A 134 -21.48 -5.32 -5.38
C PRO A 134 -22.75 -5.42 -4.55
N SER A 135 -22.98 -4.45 -3.66
CA SER A 135 -24.17 -4.39 -2.81
C SER A 135 -24.94 -3.09 -2.95
N GLN A 136 -25.42 -2.79 -4.16
CA GLN A 136 -26.72 -2.12 -4.29
C GLN A 136 -27.48 -2.50 -5.56
N ALA A 137 -28.02 -3.72 -5.55
CA ALA A 137 -29.18 -4.04 -6.36
C ALA A 137 -30.42 -3.33 -5.79
N THR A 138 -30.89 -2.28 -6.47
CA THR A 138 -32.33 -2.02 -6.53
C THR A 138 -32.81 -1.96 -7.98
N ASP A 139 -33.36 -3.09 -8.38
CA ASP A 139 -34.24 -3.28 -9.51
C ASP A 139 -35.50 -2.41 -9.33
N THR A 140 -35.82 -1.55 -10.30
CA THR A 140 -37.17 -1.41 -10.87
C THR A 140 -37.06 -0.61 -12.16
N GLY A 141 -37.25 -1.29 -13.29
CA GLY A 141 -37.13 -0.75 -14.63
C GLY A 141 -38.28 0.15 -15.09
N ASP A 142 -38.15 0.68 -16.31
CA ASP A 142 -39.06 0.43 -17.45
C ASP A 142 -38.70 1.37 -18.62
N GLY A 143 -38.72 0.84 -19.85
CA GLY A 143 -39.08 1.65 -21.01
C GLY A 143 -37.98 2.12 -21.96
N SER A 144 -37.41 1.19 -22.71
CA SER A 144 -37.18 1.24 -24.17
C SER A 144 -37.43 2.59 -24.90
N THR A 145 -36.46 3.07 -25.71
CA THR A 145 -36.60 3.29 -27.18
C THR A 145 -35.42 4.08 -27.78
N GLY A 146 -34.82 3.55 -28.86
CA GLY A 146 -34.16 4.30 -29.96
C GLY A 146 -32.68 4.60 -29.75
N ASP A 147 -31.75 3.88 -30.38
CA ASP A 147 -31.28 4.10 -31.76
C ASP A 147 -30.86 5.56 -32.00
N ASP A 148 -29.57 5.85 -31.83
CA ASP A 148 -28.84 6.70 -32.78
C ASP A 148 -27.34 6.43 -32.67
N ALA A 149 -26.75 6.03 -33.79
CA ALA A 149 -25.33 5.84 -33.95
C ALA A 149 -24.60 7.18 -33.75
N THR A 150 -23.53 7.23 -32.96
CA THR A 150 -22.40 8.15 -33.21
C THR A 150 -21.14 7.64 -32.51
N THR A 151 -20.16 7.34 -33.36
CA THR A 151 -18.72 7.24 -33.13
C THR A 151 -18.18 8.25 -32.11
N GLU A 152 -17.16 7.81 -31.38
CA GLU A 152 -16.24 8.57 -30.51
C GLU A 152 -15.94 10.01 -30.98
N PRO A 153 -15.53 10.88 -30.05
CA PRO A 153 -14.09 11.03 -29.90
C PRO A 153 -13.61 10.98 -28.44
N ALA A 154 -12.59 10.16 -28.20
CA ALA A 154 -11.66 10.32 -27.09
C ALA A 154 -10.75 11.53 -27.38
N SER A 155 -10.96 12.65 -26.70
CA SER A 155 -10.03 13.79 -26.67
C SER A 155 -10.47 14.91 -25.70
N ASP A 156 -11.07 14.60 -24.55
CA ASP A 156 -11.48 15.62 -23.56
C ASP A 156 -11.05 15.28 -22.11
N ALA A 157 -10.82 14.01 -21.78
CA ALA A 157 -10.34 13.61 -20.45
C ALA A 157 -8.84 13.91 -20.22
N ALA A 158 -8.00 13.71 -21.23
CA ALA A 158 -6.55 13.96 -21.13
C ALA A 158 -6.21 15.46 -20.97
N ASP A 159 -7.11 16.34 -21.43
CA ASP A 159 -6.98 17.79 -21.30
C ASP A 159 -7.35 18.29 -19.89
N ASP A 160 -8.06 17.50 -19.09
CA ASP A 160 -8.50 17.86 -17.74
C ASP A 160 -7.44 17.47 -16.69
N GLU A 161 -6.90 16.24 -16.77
CA GLU A 161 -5.79 15.78 -15.91
C GLU A 161 -4.54 16.66 -16.04
N SER A 162 -4.23 17.09 -17.27
CA SER A 162 -3.09 17.99 -17.53
C SER A 162 -3.26 19.37 -16.86
N ARG A 163 -4.50 19.86 -16.71
CA ARG A 163 -4.78 21.14 -16.03
C ARG A 163 -4.77 20.99 -14.52
N SER A 164 -5.26 19.86 -14.00
CA SER A 164 -5.17 19.54 -12.58
C SER A 164 -3.70 19.43 -12.15
N GLN A 165 -2.88 18.74 -12.92
CA GLN A 165 -1.45 18.58 -12.62
C GLN A 165 -0.70 19.93 -12.62
N GLU A 166 -0.88 20.76 -13.67
CA GLU A 166 -0.22 22.08 -13.74
C GLU A 166 -0.62 22.97 -12.55
N ARG A 167 -1.86 22.81 -12.05
CA ARG A 167 -2.36 23.54 -10.89
C ARG A 167 -1.75 23.02 -9.57
N LEU A 168 -1.64 21.71 -9.39
CA LEU A 168 -0.98 21.12 -8.22
C LEU A 168 0.51 21.45 -8.16
N GLU A 169 1.19 21.42 -9.30
CA GLU A 169 2.59 21.84 -9.40
C GLU A 169 2.77 23.32 -9.02
N SER A 170 1.81 24.18 -9.40
CA SER A 170 1.80 25.58 -9.01
C SER A 170 1.60 25.77 -7.50
N ILE A 171 0.75 24.95 -6.87
CA ILE A 171 0.51 24.96 -5.42
C ILE A 171 1.77 24.47 -4.68
N ALA A 172 2.36 23.36 -5.13
CA ALA A 172 3.58 22.80 -4.54
C ALA A 172 4.73 23.82 -4.55
N ALA A 173 4.96 24.50 -5.68
CA ALA A 173 5.99 25.51 -5.80
C ALA A 173 5.84 26.67 -4.80
N VAL A 174 4.59 27.10 -4.51
CA VAL A 174 4.32 28.15 -3.52
C VAL A 174 4.64 27.65 -2.11
N VAL A 175 4.25 26.41 -1.81
CA VAL A 175 4.39 25.87 -0.47
C VAL A 175 5.85 25.51 -0.15
N GLU A 176 6.63 25.09 -1.14
CA GLU A 176 8.08 24.93 -1.00
C GLU A 176 8.77 26.22 -0.53
N GLU A 177 8.26 27.41 -0.89
CA GLU A 177 8.83 28.69 -0.42
C GLU A 177 8.56 28.97 1.09
N LEU A 178 7.66 28.23 1.74
CA LEU A 178 7.19 28.48 3.10
C LEU A 178 8.03 27.81 4.21
N ASN A 179 9.22 27.30 3.88
CA ASN A 179 10.08 26.53 4.81
C ASN A 179 9.30 25.37 5.45
N VAL A 180 8.80 24.51 4.58
CA VAL A 180 8.25 23.20 4.93
C VAL A 180 9.37 22.15 4.82
N ASP A 181 9.17 20.98 5.42
CA ASP A 181 10.18 19.93 5.47
C ASP A 181 10.19 19.09 4.19
N ASP A 182 9.01 18.79 3.65
CA ASP A 182 8.83 18.11 2.35
C ASP A 182 7.55 18.58 1.64
N VAL A 183 7.53 18.49 0.30
CA VAL A 183 6.35 18.76 -0.54
C VAL A 183 6.25 17.69 -1.61
N THR A 184 5.13 16.99 -1.63
CA THR A 184 4.83 15.90 -2.58
C THR A 184 3.50 16.18 -3.27
N VAL A 185 3.46 15.99 -4.59
CA VAL A 185 2.22 16.12 -5.39
C VAL A 185 1.60 14.75 -5.60
N ASP A 186 0.37 14.58 -5.15
CA ASP A 186 -0.43 13.37 -5.34
C ASP A 186 -1.48 13.62 -6.43
N SER A 187 -1.14 13.21 -7.66
CA SER A 187 -2.04 13.37 -8.82
C SER A 187 -3.25 12.45 -8.77
N LEU A 188 -3.22 11.36 -7.98
CA LEU A 188 -4.33 10.41 -7.87
C LEU A 188 -5.43 10.97 -6.97
N ARG A 189 -5.04 11.61 -5.86
CA ARG A 189 -5.95 12.27 -4.93
C ARG A 189 -6.22 13.73 -5.26
N GLU A 190 -5.55 14.27 -6.27
CA GLU A 190 -5.59 15.69 -6.66
C GLU A 190 -5.25 16.64 -5.49
N VAL A 191 -4.24 16.29 -4.69
CA VAL A 191 -3.77 17.07 -3.54
C VAL A 191 -2.26 17.28 -3.55
N VAL A 192 -1.81 18.31 -2.83
CA VAL A 192 -0.39 18.51 -2.49
C VAL A 192 -0.22 18.18 -1.02
N ILE A 193 0.61 17.18 -0.73
CA ILE A 193 0.98 16.77 0.63
C ILE A 193 2.19 17.59 1.05
N VAL A 194 2.12 18.18 2.24
CA VAL A 194 3.15 19.06 2.77
C VAL A 194 3.52 18.58 4.15
N GLU A 195 4.75 18.11 4.33
CA GLU A 195 5.24 17.74 5.66
C GLU A 195 5.83 18.95 6.37
N LYS A 196 5.43 19.13 7.63
CA LYS A 196 6.12 20.06 8.53
C LYS A 196 6.31 19.45 9.91
N LEU A 197 7.56 19.39 10.36
CA LEU A 197 7.97 18.80 11.63
C LEU A 197 7.46 17.35 11.82
N GLY A 198 7.35 16.58 10.74
CA GLY A 198 6.81 15.22 10.74
C GLY A 198 5.29 15.13 10.79
N GLU A 199 4.57 16.23 10.53
CA GLU A 199 3.10 16.25 10.42
C GLU A 199 2.70 16.60 8.98
N PRO A 200 1.96 15.71 8.28
CA PRO A 200 1.52 15.96 6.91
C PRO A 200 0.27 16.85 6.88
N TYR A 201 0.21 17.72 5.87
CA TYR A 201 -0.91 18.60 5.57
C TYR A 201 -1.32 18.39 4.11
N ASP A 202 -2.57 18.02 3.88
CA ASP A 202 -3.12 17.82 2.55
C ASP A 202 -3.76 19.10 2.05
N ILE A 203 -3.34 19.57 0.87
CA ILE A 203 -3.85 20.77 0.21
C ILE A 203 -4.58 20.39 -1.08
N ASP A 204 -5.88 20.64 -1.15
CA ASP A 204 -6.68 20.41 -2.34
C ASP A 204 -6.26 21.30 -3.53
N ILE A 205 -6.66 20.90 -4.73
CA ILE A 205 -6.52 21.70 -5.97
C ILE A 205 -7.12 23.12 -5.89
N ASP A 206 -8.11 23.34 -5.02
CA ASP A 206 -8.69 24.67 -4.77
C ASP A 206 -7.86 25.51 -3.77
N GLY A 207 -6.85 24.93 -3.14
CA GLY A 207 -6.00 25.56 -2.13
C GLY A 207 -6.54 25.48 -0.70
N SER A 208 -7.58 24.68 -0.47
CA SER A 208 -8.08 24.36 0.88
C SER A 208 -7.17 23.34 1.54
N VAL A 209 -7.05 23.37 2.87
CA VAL A 209 -6.19 22.45 3.62
C VAL A 209 -7.05 21.63 4.59
N ASP A 210 -6.87 20.31 4.64
CA ASP A 210 -7.61 19.41 5.54
C ASP A 210 -7.04 19.44 6.97
N ALA A 211 -6.98 20.64 7.57
CA ALA A 211 -6.61 20.86 8.97
C ALA A 211 -7.08 22.23 9.49
N ASP A 212 -7.44 22.32 10.76
CA ASP A 212 -7.99 23.53 11.39
C ASP A 212 -6.96 24.34 12.21
N ASP A 213 -5.66 24.18 11.93
CA ASP A 213 -4.57 24.79 12.71
C ASP A 213 -4.02 26.09 12.09
N LEU A 214 -3.27 26.87 12.88
CA LEU A 214 -2.66 28.14 12.43
C LEU A 214 -1.69 27.97 11.25
N LEU A 215 -1.11 26.77 11.11
CA LEU A 215 -0.25 26.44 9.99
C LEU A 215 -1.07 26.17 8.72
N ALA A 216 -2.15 25.40 8.82
CA ALA A 216 -3.09 25.17 7.73
C ALA A 216 -3.62 26.49 7.17
N GLN A 217 -4.08 27.39 8.05
CA GLN A 217 -4.54 28.73 7.65
C GLN A 217 -3.45 29.54 6.91
N ARG A 218 -2.18 29.36 7.26
CA ARG A 218 -1.07 30.05 6.59
C ARG A 218 -0.75 29.44 5.22
N LEU A 219 -0.89 28.12 5.09
CA LEU A 219 -0.76 27.41 3.81
C LEU A 219 -1.90 27.83 2.86
N GLU A 220 -3.14 27.84 3.35
CA GLU A 220 -4.31 28.32 2.61
C GLU A 220 -4.12 29.77 2.13
N ASP A 221 -3.68 30.68 3.00
CA ASP A 221 -3.48 32.10 2.65
C ASP A 221 -2.42 32.26 1.55
N ALA A 222 -1.29 31.56 1.67
CA ALA A 222 -0.22 31.62 0.67
C ALA A 222 -0.63 31.06 -0.69
N VAL A 223 -1.38 29.95 -0.70
CA VAL A 223 -1.89 29.33 -1.93
C VAL A 223 -2.99 30.19 -2.56
N ALA A 224 -3.89 30.76 -1.75
CA ALA A 224 -4.95 31.66 -2.21
C ALA A 224 -4.40 32.95 -2.85
N GLU A 225 -3.27 33.48 -2.36
CA GLU A 225 -2.59 34.63 -2.97
C GLU A 225 -2.10 34.33 -4.40
N GLN A 226 -1.66 33.09 -4.67
CA GLN A 226 -1.20 32.66 -5.99
C GLN A 226 -2.36 32.33 -6.94
N LEU A 227 -3.41 31.65 -6.46
CA LEU A 227 -4.59 31.29 -7.27
C LEU A 227 -5.51 32.49 -7.57
N GLY A 228 -5.38 33.60 -6.83
CA GLY A 228 -6.18 34.82 -6.97
C GLY A 228 -5.60 35.91 -7.88
N SER A 229 -4.45 35.72 -8.55
CA SER A 229 -3.77 36.72 -9.39
C SER A 229 -3.86 36.49 -10.90
#